data_AF-A0A4U3B1P1-F1
#
_entry.id   AF-A0A4U3B1P1-F1
#
_cell.length_a   1.000
_cell.length_b   1.000
_cell.length_c   1.000
_cell.angle_alpha   90.00
_cell.angle_beta   90.00
_cell.angle_gamma   90.00
#
_symmetry.space_group_name_H-M   'P 1'
#
loop_
_entity.id
_entity.type
_entity.pdbx_description
1 polymer ?
#
loop_
_entity_poly.entity_id
_entity_poly.type
_entity_poly.pdbx_seq_one_letter_code
_entity_poly.pdbx_strand_id
1 'polypeptide(L)'
;RLIDFIIHKEEIDGPFNITAPLPIRMKEFGETIATIMKKPHWLPVPSFMLHTLLGEMSILVLEGQHVLPSKAIEHGYQYTFPAIDHALQNILSHTM
;
A
#
# COMPACT_ATOMS: atom_id res chain seq x y z
N ARG A 1 -13.61 -4.13 4.52
CA ARG A 1 -13.66 -5.07 5.67
C ARG A 1 -13.13 -4.43 6.96
N LEU A 2 -12.04 -3.66 6.95
CA LEU A 2 -11.57 -2.99 8.18
C LEU A 2 -12.57 -1.96 8.72
N ILE A 3 -13.15 -1.11 7.86
CA ILE A 3 -14.19 -0.16 8.27
C ILE A 3 -15.39 -0.91 8.88
N ASP A 4 -15.84 -1.98 8.23
CA ASP A 4 -16.92 -2.84 8.72
C ASP A 4 -16.60 -3.48 10.09
N PHE A 5 -15.37 -3.93 10.30
CA PHE A 5 -14.92 -4.40 11.61
C PHE A 5 -14.96 -3.30 12.68
N ILE A 6 -14.58 -2.07 12.34
CA ILE A 6 -14.56 -0.93 13.26
C ILE A 6 -15.98 -0.57 13.70
N ILE A 7 -16.94 -0.46 12.77
CA ILE A 7 -18.30 -0.04 13.10
C ILE A 7 -19.06 -1.04 13.99
N HIS A 8 -18.61 -2.29 14.08
CA HIS A 8 -19.21 -3.33 14.92
C HIS A 8 -18.53 -3.47 16.29
N LYS A 9 -17.54 -2.62 16.62
CA LYS A 9 -16.86 -2.62 17.93
C LYS A 9 -17.10 -1.33 18.67
N GLU A 10 -17.95 -1.39 19.69
CA GLU A 10 -18.28 -0.24 20.54
C GLU A 10 -17.08 0.26 21.36
N GLU A 11 -16.08 -0.59 21.63
CA GLU A 11 -14.86 -0.19 22.36
C GLU A 11 -13.86 0.64 21.54
N ILE A 12 -14.08 0.77 20.23
CA ILE A 12 -13.15 1.49 19.34
C ILE A 12 -13.47 2.98 19.32
N ASP A 13 -12.50 3.80 19.74
CA ASP A 13 -12.58 5.26 19.70
C ASP A 13 -11.33 5.92 19.07
N GLY A 14 -11.53 7.13 18.54
CA GLY A 14 -10.49 7.99 17.99
C GLY A 14 -9.97 7.55 16.62
N PRO A 15 -8.84 8.15 16.15
CA PRO A 15 -8.36 7.94 14.79
C PRO A 15 -7.83 6.51 14.57
N PHE A 16 -8.02 6.00 13.35
CA PHE A 16 -7.53 4.72 12.87
C PHE A 16 -6.74 4.91 11.57
N ASN A 17 -5.58 4.25 11.50
CA ASN A 17 -4.85 4.12 10.24
C ASN A 17 -5.42 2.95 9.44
N ILE A 18 -5.91 3.24 8.24
CA ILE A 18 -6.44 2.23 7.30
C ILE A 18 -5.30 1.85 6.34
N THR A 19 -4.33 1.10 6.86
CA THR A 19 -3.17 0.62 6.10
C THR A 19 -2.99 -0.88 6.30
N ALA A 20 -2.24 -1.54 5.41
CA ALA A 20 -1.80 -2.91 5.63
C ALA A 20 -0.74 -2.94 6.77
N PRO A 21 -0.60 -4.07 7.49
CA PRO A 21 0.28 -4.15 8.65
C PRO A 21 1.78 -4.18 8.30
N LEU A 22 2.13 -4.43 7.04
CA LEU A 22 3.50 -4.54 6.55
C LEU A 22 3.78 -3.42 5.53
N PRO A 23 4.24 -2.23 5.99
CA PRO A 23 4.61 -1.16 5.08
C PRO A 23 5.88 -1.51 4.31
N ILE A 24 5.91 -1.16 3.02
CA ILE A 24 7.02 -1.42 2.12
C ILE A 24 7.51 -0.14 1.45
N ARG A 25 8.69 -0.19 0.85
CA ARG A 25 9.21 0.92 0.04
C ARG A 25 8.65 0.87 -1.38
N MET A 26 8.54 2.03 -2.03
CA MET A 26 8.09 2.12 -3.44
C MET A 26 8.95 1.26 -4.40
N LYS A 27 10.26 1.14 -4.11
CA LYS A 27 11.17 0.27 -4.87
C LYS A 27 10.72 -1.20 -4.81
N GLU A 28 10.44 -1.70 -3.62
CA GLU A 28 9.98 -3.08 -3.40
C GLU A 28 8.60 -3.32 -4.01
N PHE A 29 7.69 -2.32 -3.94
CA PHE A 29 6.41 -2.37 -4.63
C PHE A 29 6.58 -2.54 -6.15
N GLY A 30 7.45 -1.73 -6.77
CA GLY A 30 7.76 -1.81 -8.20
C GLY A 30 8.39 -3.15 -8.61
N GLU A 31 9.36 -3.64 -7.84
CA GLU A 31 10.00 -4.95 -8.05
C GLU A 31 8.99 -6.10 -7.94
N THR A 32 8.04 -6.03 -7.01
CA THR A 32 7.00 -7.05 -6.82
C THR A 32 6.06 -7.12 -8.02
N ILE A 33 5.57 -5.96 -8.50
CA ILE A 33 4.74 -5.89 -9.71
C ILE A 33 5.47 -6.48 -10.92
N ALA A 34 6.72 -6.06 -11.12
CA ALA A 34 7.54 -6.49 -12.24
C ALA A 34 7.73 -8.01 -12.25
N THR A 35 7.99 -8.59 -11.08
CA THR A 35 8.12 -10.04 -10.89
C THR A 35 6.84 -10.78 -11.24
N ILE A 36 5.69 -10.33 -10.73
CA ILE A 36 4.38 -10.97 -10.97
C ILE A 36 4.01 -10.89 -12.46
N MET A 37 4.21 -9.73 -13.09
CA MET A 37 3.88 -9.50 -14.49
C MET A 37 4.93 -10.05 -15.47
N LYS A 38 6.06 -10.57 -14.98
CA LYS A 38 7.22 -10.99 -15.78
C LYS A 38 7.75 -9.89 -16.71
N LYS A 39 7.84 -8.66 -16.18
CA LYS A 39 8.31 -7.47 -16.90
C LYS A 39 9.59 -6.90 -16.25
N PRO A 40 10.45 -6.21 -17.03
CA PRO A 40 11.66 -5.58 -16.48
C PRO A 40 11.36 -4.36 -15.58
N HIS A 41 12.16 -4.15 -14.53
CA HIS A 41 12.10 -2.99 -13.62
C HIS A 41 13.50 -2.49 -13.23
N TRP A 42 14.20 -1.88 -14.18
CA TRP A 42 15.60 -1.42 -14.00
C TRP A 42 15.79 0.09 -14.16
N LEU A 43 14.79 0.80 -14.71
CA LEU A 43 14.87 2.24 -14.96
C LEU A 43 14.00 3.01 -13.96
N PRO A 44 14.58 3.72 -12.98
CA PRO A 44 13.83 4.61 -12.11
C PRO A 44 13.43 5.89 -12.86
N VAL A 45 12.26 6.46 -12.52
CA VAL A 45 11.84 7.76 -13.03
C VAL A 45 12.50 8.87 -12.20
N PRO A 46 13.24 9.81 -12.82
CA PRO A 46 13.84 10.92 -12.08
C PRO A 46 12.80 11.84 -11.44
N SER A 47 13.08 12.34 -10.23
CA SER A 47 12.16 13.19 -9.49
C SER A 47 11.80 14.49 -10.22
N PHE A 48 12.76 15.13 -10.89
CA PHE A 48 12.49 16.37 -11.64
C PHE A 48 11.48 16.17 -12.79
N MET A 49 11.45 14.98 -13.38
CA MET A 49 10.49 14.64 -14.43
C MET A 49 9.08 14.56 -13.83
N LEU A 50 8.94 13.94 -12.65
CA LEU A 50 7.69 13.91 -11.92
C LEU A 50 7.23 15.30 -11.48
N HIS A 51 8.15 16.15 -10.98
CA HIS A 51 7.84 17.55 -10.67
C HIS A 51 7.36 18.33 -11.89
N THR A 52 8.01 18.15 -13.05
CA THR A 52 7.63 18.84 -14.29
C THR A 52 6.24 18.42 -14.78
N LEU A 53 5.91 17.13 -14.67
CA LEU A 53 4.64 16.58 -15.17
C LEU A 53 3.47 16.77 -14.20
N LEU A 54 3.72 16.67 -12.89
CA LEU A 54 2.67 16.65 -11.86
C LEU A 54 2.62 17.95 -11.02
N GLY A 55 3.60 18.85 -11.16
CA GLY A 55 3.70 20.04 -10.32
C GLY A 55 3.80 19.66 -8.83
N GLU A 56 3.02 20.35 -7.99
CA GLU A 56 2.95 20.07 -6.55
C GLU A 56 2.44 18.65 -6.22
N MET A 57 1.60 18.05 -7.08
CA MET A 57 1.07 16.69 -6.87
C MET A 57 2.16 15.61 -6.95
N SER A 58 3.36 15.94 -7.43
CA SER A 58 4.50 15.03 -7.39
C SER A 58 4.80 14.52 -5.98
N ILE A 59 4.45 15.31 -4.95
CA ILE A 59 4.64 14.94 -3.54
C ILE A 59 3.95 13.62 -3.20
N LEU A 60 2.79 13.35 -3.78
CA LEU A 60 2.03 12.11 -3.53
C LEU A 60 2.74 10.86 -4.05
N VAL A 61 3.66 11.03 -5.01
CA VAL A 61 4.43 9.94 -5.63
C VAL A 61 5.84 9.87 -5.05
N LEU A 62 6.46 11.01 -4.82
CA LEU A 62 7.85 11.13 -4.37
C LEU A 62 8.00 10.94 -2.86
N GLU A 63 6.97 11.29 -2.10
CA GLU A 63 6.97 11.11 -0.65
C GLU A 63 6.15 9.89 -0.26
N GLY A 64 6.65 9.16 0.71
CA GLY A 64 5.98 8.03 1.31
C GLY A 64 5.85 8.23 2.81
N GLN A 65 4.83 7.62 3.40
CA GLN A 65 4.63 7.64 4.84
C GLN A 65 4.74 6.22 5.39
N HIS A 66 5.49 6.06 6.49
CA HIS A 66 5.52 4.82 7.24
C HIS A 66 4.38 4.85 8.26
N VAL A 67 3.24 4.24 7.94
CA VAL A 67 2.02 4.30 8.74
C VAL A 67 1.60 2.90 9.17
N LEU A 68 1.60 2.66 10.48
CA LEU A 68 1.22 1.38 11.06
C LEU A 68 -0.24 1.40 11.54
N PRO A 69 -1.02 0.33 11.30
CA PRO A 69 -2.39 0.22 11.76
C PRO A 69 -2.46 -0.38 13.18
N SER A 70 -1.73 0.20 14.13
CA SER A 70 -1.54 -0.36 15.48
C SER A 70 -2.86 -0.70 16.18
N LYS A 71 -3.84 0.22 16.17
CA LYS A 71 -5.15 -0.05 16.79
C LYS A 71 -5.89 -1.22 16.15
N ALA A 72 -5.82 -1.37 14.82
CA ALA A 72 -6.46 -2.49 14.15
C ALA A 72 -5.81 -3.83 14.54
N ILE A 73 -4.48 -3.84 14.70
CA ILE A 73 -3.72 -5.02 15.17
C ILE A 73 -4.10 -5.33 16.63
N GLU A 74 -4.09 -4.32 17.51
CA GLU A 74 -4.43 -4.46 18.94
C GLU A 74 -5.86 -4.99 19.15
N HIS A 75 -6.81 -4.56 18.32
CA HIS A 75 -8.21 -5.03 18.39
C HIS A 75 -8.42 -6.38 17.71
N GLY A 76 -7.38 -6.98 17.13
CA GLY A 76 -7.41 -8.33 16.56
C GLY A 76 -7.95 -8.43 15.13
N TYR A 77 -7.94 -7.33 14.37
CA TYR A 77 -8.39 -7.36 12.98
C TYR A 77 -7.54 -8.30 12.12
N GLN A 78 -8.21 -9.17 11.37
CA GLN A 78 -7.56 -10.14 10.48
C GLN A 78 -7.49 -9.59 9.04
N TYR A 79 -6.28 -9.36 8.56
CA TYR A 79 -6.05 -8.85 7.20
C TYR A 79 -6.16 -9.97 6.18
N THR A 80 -7.01 -9.77 5.16
CA THR A 80 -7.09 -10.69 4.00
C THR A 80 -5.80 -10.64 3.16
N PHE A 81 -5.16 -9.48 3.08
CA PHE A 81 -3.90 -9.27 2.37
C PHE A 81 -2.92 -8.51 3.27
N PRO A 82 -2.22 -9.20 4.19
CA PRO A 82 -1.28 -8.54 5.09
C PRO A 82 0.02 -8.12 4.38
N ALA A 83 0.42 -8.87 3.35
CA ALA A 83 1.61 -8.64 2.54
C ALA A 83 1.22 -8.29 1.09
N ILE A 84 2.12 -7.56 0.42
CA ILE A 84 1.85 -6.94 -0.89
C ILE A 84 1.78 -7.96 -2.04
N ASP A 85 2.56 -9.03 -1.94
CA ASP A 85 2.71 -10.06 -2.95
C ASP A 85 1.38 -10.77 -3.24
N HIS A 86 0.68 -11.21 -2.19
CA HIS A 86 -0.63 -11.83 -2.30
C HIS A 86 -1.69 -10.87 -2.85
N ALA A 87 -1.65 -9.60 -2.45
CA ALA A 87 -2.57 -8.57 -2.95
C ALA A 87 -2.37 -8.34 -4.45
N LEU A 88 -1.12 -8.16 -4.88
CA LEU A 88 -0.78 -7.91 -6.27
C LEU A 88 -1.01 -9.15 -7.14
N GLN A 89 -0.71 -10.35 -6.66
CA GLN A 89 -1.05 -11.59 -7.36
C GLN A 89 -2.56 -11.67 -7.57
N ASN A 90 -3.38 -11.38 -6.55
CA ASN A 90 -4.83 -11.42 -6.68
C ASN A 90 -5.35 -10.48 -7.78
N ILE A 91 -4.83 -9.25 -7.85
CA ILE A 91 -5.33 -8.24 -8.79
C ILE A 91 -4.76 -8.41 -10.19
N LEU A 92 -3.48 -8.75 -10.32
CA LEU A 92 -2.78 -8.77 -11.61
C LEU A 92 -2.89 -10.12 -12.33
N SER A 93 -3.10 -11.23 -11.61
CA SER A 93 -3.17 -12.57 -12.24
C SER A 93 -4.42 -12.80 -13.09
N HIS A 94 -5.43 -11.93 -12.99
CA HIS A 94 -6.66 -12.00 -13.79
C HIS A 94 -6.61 -11.15 -15.07
N THR A 95 -5.52 -10.42 -15.32
CA THR A 95 -5.39 -9.49 -16.46
C THR A 95 -4.54 -10.08 -17.59
N MET A 96 -4.47 -11.41 -17.70
CA MET A 96 -3.76 -12.15 -18.76
C MET A 96 -4.74 -13.00 -19.57
#